data_AF-A0A3M7ETP8-F1
#
_entry.id   AF-A0A3M7ETP8-F1
#
_cell.length_a   1.000
_cell.length_b   1.000
_cell.length_c   1.000
_cell.angle_alpha   90.00
_cell.angle_beta   90.00
_cell.angle_gamma   90.00
#
_symmetry.space_group_name_H-M   'P 1'
#
loop_
_entity.id
_entity.type
_entity.pdbx_description
1 polymer ?
#
loop_
_entity_poly.entity_id
_entity_poly.type
_entity_poly.pdbx_seq_one_letter_code
_entity_poly.pdbx_strand_id
1 'polypeptide(L)'
;MKGFLGLSLASLASASPVLFDSTVAQDAAPIYAAENAKTIQDNYIVVFKKHVTEKHAADHHSWVQDIHLNTQDAKTELRKRSQTPMVDDIFGGLKHTYNIAGSLLGYSGHFDEDVLEQIRRHPDVEYVEKDQEMHTLSHHDPETEKNAPWGLARISHRDALSFGTFNKYLYSEDGGEGVDVYVIDTGTNVDHVDFEGRASWGKTIPQGDADEDGNGHGTHCSGTVAGKKYGVAKKAHVKAVKVLRSNGSGSMSDVVKGVEYAAEAHQEQVALAKEGKGRKGFKGSAANMSLGGGKSPILDQ
;
A
#
# COMPACT_ATOMS: atom_id res chain seq x y z
N MET A 1 -11.86 -21.29 -52.93
CA MET A 1 -11.27 -22.06 -51.80
C MET A 1 -11.66 -21.36 -50.51
N LYS A 2 -12.39 -22.07 -49.62
CA LYS A 2 -12.61 -21.73 -48.21
C LYS A 2 -11.20 -21.68 -47.56
N GLY A 3 -10.72 -20.65 -46.84
CA GLY A 3 -11.30 -19.92 -45.72
C GLY A 3 -10.66 -20.45 -44.44
N PHE A 4 -9.81 -19.67 -43.75
CA PHE A 4 -9.50 -19.79 -42.31
C PHE A 4 -8.78 -18.52 -41.83
N LEU A 5 -9.53 -17.62 -41.17
CA LEU A 5 -8.98 -16.61 -40.27
C LEU A 5 -8.81 -17.29 -38.90
N GLY A 6 -7.59 -17.39 -38.39
CA GLY A 6 -7.34 -17.79 -37.01
C GLY A 6 -7.53 -16.58 -36.09
N LEU A 7 -8.61 -16.57 -35.30
CA LEU A 7 -8.71 -15.71 -34.11
C LEU A 7 -7.84 -16.33 -33.02
N SER A 8 -6.75 -15.67 -32.64
CA SER A 8 -6.08 -15.95 -31.37
C SER A 8 -6.89 -15.29 -30.25
N LEU A 9 -7.67 -16.08 -29.51
CA LEU A 9 -8.16 -15.65 -28.20
C LEU A 9 -6.94 -15.47 -27.28
N ALA A 10 -6.66 -14.23 -26.90
CA ALA A 10 -5.81 -13.96 -25.76
C ALA A 10 -6.56 -14.45 -24.51
N SER A 11 -6.10 -15.55 -23.93
CA SER A 11 -6.53 -15.99 -22.61
C SER A 11 -6.07 -14.94 -21.60
N LEU A 12 -7.02 -14.17 -21.05
CA LEU A 12 -6.83 -13.46 -19.79
C LEU A 12 -6.61 -14.52 -18.71
N ALA A 13 -5.34 -14.87 -18.46
CA ALA A 13 -4.98 -15.63 -17.28
C ALA A 13 -5.17 -14.68 -16.09
N SER A 14 -6.34 -14.73 -15.47
CA SER A 14 -6.52 -14.20 -14.13
C SER A 14 -5.67 -15.06 -13.20
N ALA A 15 -4.47 -14.60 -12.87
CA ALA A 15 -3.64 -15.23 -11.85
C ALA A 15 -4.38 -15.10 -10.51
N SER A 16 -4.95 -16.22 -10.07
CA SER A 16 -5.51 -16.37 -8.73
C SER A 16 -4.36 -16.45 -7.74
N PRO A 17 -4.48 -15.87 -6.53
CA PRO A 17 -3.50 -16.11 -5.49
C PRO A 17 -3.41 -17.62 -5.21
N VAL A 18 -2.19 -18.14 -5.07
CA VAL A 18 -1.98 -19.57 -4.82
C VAL A 18 -2.19 -19.86 -3.35
N LEU A 19 -3.04 -20.85 -3.09
CA LEU A 19 -3.17 -21.48 -1.78
C LEU A 19 -1.97 -22.41 -1.58
N PHE A 20 -1.08 -22.09 -0.66
CA PHE A 20 -0.08 -23.06 -0.18
C PHE A 20 -0.72 -23.90 0.93
N ASP A 21 -1.13 -25.12 0.57
CA ASP A 21 -1.60 -26.13 1.53
C ASP A 21 -0.40 -26.90 2.09
N SER A 22 0.34 -26.27 3.01
CA SER A 22 1.29 -26.99 3.85
C SER A 22 0.55 -27.49 5.10
N THR A 23 0.26 -28.79 5.08
CA THR A 23 -0.43 -29.61 6.11
C THR A 23 -1.89 -29.24 6.40
N VAL A 24 -2.78 -30.08 5.86
CA VAL A 24 -4.22 -30.12 6.12
C VAL A 24 -4.49 -30.37 7.62
N ALA A 25 -4.57 -29.29 8.40
CA ALA A 25 -5.48 -29.23 9.53
C ALA A 25 -6.77 -28.59 9.01
N GLN A 26 -7.88 -29.34 8.99
CA GLN A 26 -9.17 -28.89 8.43
C GLN A 26 -9.71 -27.57 9.03
N ASP A 27 -9.11 -27.06 10.11
CA ASP A 27 -9.54 -25.88 10.87
C ASP A 27 -8.54 -24.70 10.84
N ALA A 28 -7.46 -24.76 10.05
CA ALA A 28 -6.48 -23.67 9.96
C ALA A 28 -6.79 -22.68 8.82
N ALA A 29 -6.64 -21.39 9.08
CA ALA A 29 -6.79 -20.34 8.09
C ALA A 29 -5.77 -20.52 6.94
N PRO A 30 -6.18 -20.27 5.68
CA PRO A 30 -5.30 -20.41 4.51
C PRO A 30 -4.18 -19.37 4.52
N ILE A 31 -3.05 -19.72 3.93
CA ILE A 31 -1.93 -18.80 3.66
C ILE A 31 -1.92 -18.46 2.17
N TYR A 32 -2.00 -17.16 1.87
CA TYR A 32 -1.82 -16.61 0.53
C TYR A 32 -0.40 -16.09 0.33
N ALA A 33 0.12 -16.28 -0.87
CA ALA A 33 1.34 -15.64 -1.33
C ALA A 33 1.17 -15.26 -2.81
N ALA A 34 1.75 -14.12 -3.21
CA ALA A 34 1.76 -13.72 -4.61
C ALA A 34 2.79 -14.56 -5.39
N GLU A 35 2.39 -15.16 -6.52
CA GLU A 35 3.24 -16.04 -7.33
C GLU A 35 4.51 -15.37 -7.86
N ASN A 36 4.42 -14.07 -8.20
CA ASN A 36 5.49 -13.32 -8.86
C ASN A 36 6.03 -12.18 -8.00
N ALA A 37 5.86 -12.25 -6.68
CA ALA A 37 6.36 -11.23 -5.76
C ALA A 37 7.51 -11.76 -4.92
N LYS A 38 8.43 -10.86 -4.58
CA LYS A 38 9.45 -11.13 -3.58
C LYS A 38 8.81 -11.03 -2.19
N THR A 39 8.54 -12.19 -1.59
CA THR A 39 8.01 -12.26 -0.22
C THR A 39 9.06 -11.80 0.79
N ILE A 40 8.62 -11.08 1.81
CA ILE A 40 9.44 -10.74 2.97
C ILE A 40 9.37 -11.93 3.92
N GLN A 41 10.51 -12.57 4.13
CA GLN A 41 10.63 -13.77 4.94
C GLN A 41 10.00 -13.56 6.33
N ASP A 42 9.16 -14.51 6.74
CA ASP A 42 8.48 -14.56 8.05
C ASP A 42 7.64 -13.34 8.45
N ASN A 43 7.33 -12.46 7.49
CA ASN A 43 6.42 -11.35 7.69
C ASN A 43 5.04 -11.71 7.11
N TYR A 44 4.01 -11.49 7.92
CA TYR A 44 2.66 -11.92 7.63
C TYR A 44 1.68 -10.79 7.88
N ILE A 45 0.62 -10.78 7.07
CA ILE A 45 -0.54 -9.93 7.22
C ILE A 45 -1.72 -10.85 7.54
N VAL A 46 -2.38 -10.62 8.66
CA VAL A 46 -3.47 -11.43 9.19
C VAL A 46 -4.76 -10.64 9.08
N VAL A 47 -5.76 -11.23 8.43
CA VAL A 47 -7.07 -10.61 8.24
C VAL A 47 -8.12 -11.35 9.06
N PHE A 48 -8.93 -10.59 9.79
CA PHE A 48 -9.97 -11.12 10.64
C PHE A 48 -11.25 -11.42 9.87
N LYS A 49 -12.03 -12.38 10.36
CA LYS A 49 -13.38 -12.66 9.88
C LYS A 49 -14.30 -11.47 10.16
N LYS A 50 -15.31 -11.29 9.31
CA LYS A 50 -16.30 -10.19 9.40
C LYS A 50 -17.06 -10.05 10.73
N HIS A 51 -17.12 -11.10 11.55
CA HIS A 51 -17.81 -11.05 12.85
C HIS A 51 -16.92 -10.50 13.99
N VAL A 52 -15.62 -10.37 13.75
CA VAL A 52 -14.66 -9.87 14.75
C VAL A 52 -14.90 -8.38 14.93
N THR A 53 -15.09 -7.97 16.19
CA THR A 53 -15.24 -6.57 16.57
C THR A 53 -13.89 -5.96 16.90
N GLU A 54 -13.78 -4.64 16.92
CA GLU A 54 -12.54 -3.95 17.35
C GLU A 54 -12.06 -4.41 18.74
N LYS A 55 -13.01 -4.69 19.65
CA LYS A 55 -12.69 -5.23 20.97
C LYS A 55 -12.07 -6.62 20.89
N HIS A 56 -12.68 -7.54 20.15
CA HIS A 56 -12.12 -8.89 19.98
C HIS A 56 -10.78 -8.85 19.24
N ALA A 57 -10.62 -7.96 18.25
CA ALA A 57 -9.35 -7.74 17.58
C ALA A 57 -8.27 -7.27 18.57
N ALA A 58 -8.59 -6.36 19.49
CA ALA A 58 -7.66 -5.93 20.54
C ALA A 58 -7.27 -7.09 21.49
N ASP A 59 -8.25 -7.89 21.92
CA ASP A 59 -8.00 -9.08 22.76
C ASP A 59 -7.09 -10.09 22.01
N HIS A 60 -7.34 -10.31 20.72
CA HIS A 60 -6.50 -11.14 19.85
C HIS A 60 -5.08 -10.59 19.72
N HIS A 61 -4.90 -9.28 19.53
CA HIS A 61 -3.56 -8.68 19.44
C HIS A 61 -2.75 -8.87 20.73
N SER A 62 -3.38 -8.74 21.90
CA SER A 62 -2.73 -9.03 23.18
C SER A 62 -2.33 -10.50 23.28
N TRP A 63 -3.23 -11.42 22.90
CA TRP A 63 -2.91 -12.85 22.85
C TRP A 63 -1.73 -13.15 21.91
N VAL A 64 -1.67 -12.52 20.72
CA VAL A 64 -0.55 -12.68 19.76
C VAL A 64 0.77 -12.20 20.36
N GLN A 65 0.78 -11.07 21.08
CA GLN A 65 1.97 -10.58 21.76
C GLN A 65 2.44 -11.58 22.83
N ASP A 66 1.51 -12.12 23.62
CA ASP A 66 1.83 -13.10 24.68
C ASP A 66 2.42 -14.39 24.11
N ILE A 67 1.79 -15.00 23.10
CA ILE A 67 2.32 -16.24 22.49
C ILE A 67 3.67 -16.02 21.80
N HIS A 68 3.89 -14.83 21.23
CA HIS A 68 5.15 -14.46 20.61
C HIS A 68 6.25 -14.37 21.67
N LEU A 69 6.04 -13.60 22.74
CA LEU A 69 7.01 -13.46 23.83
C LEU A 69 7.31 -14.80 24.50
N ASN A 70 6.28 -15.60 24.79
CA ASN A 70 6.45 -16.92 25.40
C ASN A 70 7.28 -17.87 24.50
N THR A 71 7.05 -17.84 23.18
CA THR A 71 7.82 -18.63 22.21
C THR A 71 9.28 -18.16 22.14
N GLN A 72 9.51 -16.85 22.13
CA GLN A 72 10.86 -16.28 22.14
C GLN A 72 11.64 -16.63 23.42
N ASP A 73 10.98 -16.57 24.58
CA ASP A 73 11.58 -16.95 25.87
C ASP A 73 11.92 -18.44 25.90
N ALA A 74 11.00 -19.31 25.46
CA ALA A 74 11.24 -20.74 25.39
C ALA A 74 12.42 -21.08 24.46
N LYS A 75 12.49 -20.43 23.28
CA LYS A 75 13.61 -20.60 22.33
C LYS A 75 14.93 -20.10 22.93
N THR A 76 14.91 -18.98 23.65
CA THR A 76 16.08 -18.44 24.35
C THR A 76 16.57 -19.39 25.45
N GLU A 77 15.68 -19.96 26.25
CA GLU A 77 16.05 -20.93 27.30
C GLU A 77 16.60 -22.25 26.74
N LEU A 78 16.06 -22.73 25.62
CA LEU A 78 16.61 -23.89 24.91
C LEU A 78 18.01 -23.60 24.36
N ARG A 79 18.22 -22.42 23.78
CA ARG A 79 19.52 -21.98 23.23
C ARG A 79 20.61 -21.89 24.30
N LYS A 80 20.27 -21.37 25.50
CA LYS A 80 21.19 -21.36 26.66
C LYS A 80 21.68 -22.76 27.03
N ARG A 81 20.90 -23.80 26.75
CA ARG A 81 21.24 -25.20 27.05
C ARG A 81 22.03 -25.90 25.94
N SER A 82 21.90 -25.49 24.68
CA SER A 82 22.37 -26.27 23.52
C SER A 82 23.75 -25.88 22.96
N GLN A 83 24.42 -24.83 23.45
CA GLN A 83 25.74 -24.36 22.97
C GLN A 83 25.86 -24.20 21.43
N THR A 84 24.75 -24.00 20.74
CA THR A 84 24.73 -23.81 19.28
C THR A 84 25.09 -22.37 18.89
N PRO A 85 25.78 -22.16 17.75
CA PRO A 85 26.11 -20.81 17.27
C PRO A 85 24.86 -19.95 17.03
N MET A 86 24.94 -18.67 17.42
CA MET A 86 23.92 -17.65 17.24
C MET A 86 23.66 -17.39 15.74
N VAL A 87 22.54 -17.87 15.21
CA VAL A 87 21.88 -17.25 14.05
C VAL A 87 20.61 -16.61 14.61
N ASP A 88 20.65 -15.29 14.72
CA ASP A 88 19.61 -14.47 15.37
C ASP A 88 18.46 -14.20 14.39
N ASP A 89 17.55 -15.15 14.24
CA ASP A 89 16.21 -14.82 13.75
C ASP A 89 15.47 -14.13 14.90
N ILE A 90 15.68 -12.82 15.03
CA ILE A 90 14.92 -11.97 15.97
C ILE A 90 13.60 -11.62 15.30
N PHE A 91 12.54 -12.26 15.77
CA PHE A 91 11.19 -12.00 15.32
C PHE A 91 10.66 -10.74 16.00
N GLY A 92 10.14 -9.80 15.22
CA GLY A 92 9.74 -8.47 15.71
C GLY A 92 8.34 -8.44 16.35
N GLY A 93 7.58 -9.53 16.22
CA GLY A 93 6.21 -9.61 16.73
C GLY A 93 5.25 -8.73 15.93
N LEU A 94 4.24 -8.18 16.61
CA LEU A 94 3.22 -7.32 16.01
C LEU A 94 3.85 -6.02 15.47
N LYS A 95 3.58 -5.70 14.21
CA LYS A 95 4.10 -4.50 13.51
C LYS A 95 3.02 -3.41 13.38
N HIS A 96 1.93 -3.71 12.68
CA HIS A 96 0.81 -2.78 12.48
C HIS A 96 -0.51 -3.44 12.87
N THR A 97 -1.45 -2.65 13.36
CA THR A 97 -2.87 -3.03 13.41
C THR A 97 -3.62 -2.26 12.33
N TYR A 98 -4.70 -2.84 11.81
CA TYR A 98 -5.55 -2.27 10.77
C TYR A 98 -7.00 -2.22 11.22
N ASN A 99 -7.63 -1.06 11.05
CA ASN A 99 -9.05 -0.79 11.23
C ASN A 99 -9.52 0.24 10.19
N ILE A 100 -9.82 -0.25 8.98
CA ILE A 100 -10.46 0.56 7.95
C ILE A 100 -11.96 0.38 8.11
N ALA A 101 -12.63 1.40 8.63
CA ALA A 101 -14.06 1.38 8.98
C ALA A 101 -14.92 0.79 7.84
N GLY A 102 -15.60 -0.33 8.15
CA GLY A 102 -16.52 -1.00 7.22
C GLY A 102 -15.85 -1.81 6.10
N SER A 103 -14.53 -1.91 6.08
CA SER A 103 -13.75 -2.62 5.05
C SER A 103 -12.88 -3.71 5.66
N LEU A 104 -11.92 -3.35 6.54
CA LEU A 104 -10.84 -4.25 6.94
C LEU A 104 -10.53 -4.15 8.43
N LEU A 105 -10.44 -5.30 9.09
CA LEU A 105 -9.83 -5.47 10.40
C LEU A 105 -8.73 -6.53 10.31
N GLY A 106 -7.55 -6.22 10.84
CA GLY A 106 -6.42 -7.13 10.78
C GLY A 106 -5.16 -6.57 11.43
N TYR A 107 -4.04 -7.24 11.20
CA TYR A 107 -2.73 -6.78 11.64
C TYR A 107 -1.62 -7.34 10.76
N SER A 108 -0.40 -6.84 10.92
CA SER A 108 0.80 -7.45 10.36
C SER A 108 1.84 -7.68 11.44
N GLY A 109 2.76 -8.60 11.20
CA GLY A 109 3.87 -8.85 12.11
C GLY A 109 4.90 -9.82 11.57
N HIS A 110 6.04 -9.87 12.26
CA HIS A 110 7.15 -10.76 11.99
C HIS A 110 7.12 -11.89 13.02
N PHE A 111 6.69 -13.07 12.59
CA PHE A 111 6.39 -14.20 13.47
C PHE A 111 7.14 -15.45 13.03
N ASP A 112 7.60 -16.24 14.00
CA ASP A 112 8.12 -17.56 13.70
C ASP A 112 6.99 -18.55 13.37
N GLU A 113 7.36 -19.69 12.77
CA GLU A 113 6.40 -20.70 12.30
C GLU A 113 5.49 -21.23 13.43
N ASP A 114 5.99 -21.40 14.66
CA ASP A 114 5.19 -21.90 15.79
C ASP A 114 4.10 -20.89 16.20
N VAL A 115 4.42 -19.60 16.14
CA VAL A 115 3.47 -18.51 16.41
C VAL A 115 2.47 -18.37 15.26
N LEU A 116 2.95 -18.46 14.01
CA LEU A 116 2.09 -18.42 12.83
C LEU A 116 1.05 -19.54 12.85
N GLU A 117 1.46 -20.76 13.16
CA GLU A 117 0.53 -21.91 13.21
C GLU A 117 -0.53 -21.75 14.30
N GLN A 118 -0.18 -21.15 15.45
CA GLN A 118 -1.16 -20.80 16.47
C GLN A 118 -2.13 -19.74 15.97
N ILE A 119 -1.64 -18.67 15.34
CA ILE A 119 -2.46 -17.60 14.74
C ILE A 119 -3.46 -18.19 13.74
N ARG A 120 -3.00 -19.05 12.82
CA ARG A 120 -3.84 -19.66 11.78
C ARG A 120 -4.98 -20.49 12.34
N ARG A 121 -4.82 -21.10 13.51
CA ARG A 121 -5.84 -21.93 14.16
C ARG A 121 -6.82 -21.11 15.00
N HIS A 122 -6.59 -19.81 15.18
CA HIS A 122 -7.48 -18.97 15.96
C HIS A 122 -8.82 -18.76 15.22
N PRO A 123 -9.98 -18.92 15.90
CA PRO A 123 -11.29 -18.85 15.25
C PRO A 123 -11.59 -17.50 14.59
N ASP A 124 -10.92 -16.43 15.01
CA ASP A 124 -11.12 -15.07 14.48
C ASP A 124 -10.40 -14.80 13.16
N VAL A 125 -9.41 -15.63 12.79
CA VAL A 125 -8.58 -15.40 11.59
C VAL A 125 -9.28 -15.94 10.34
N GLU A 126 -9.46 -15.09 9.34
CA GLU A 126 -10.03 -15.46 8.05
C GLU A 126 -8.97 -16.04 7.12
N TYR A 127 -7.85 -15.35 6.99
CA TYR A 127 -6.69 -15.79 6.23
C TYR A 127 -5.42 -15.09 6.70
N VAL A 128 -4.28 -15.65 6.29
CA VAL A 128 -2.98 -15.02 6.41
C VAL A 128 -2.40 -14.80 5.02
N GLU A 129 -1.76 -13.67 4.79
CA GLU A 129 -1.02 -13.35 3.57
C GLU A 129 0.45 -13.16 3.91
N LYS A 130 1.36 -13.74 3.13
CA LYS A 130 2.79 -13.44 3.25
C LYS A 130 3.04 -12.02 2.78
N ASP A 131 3.70 -11.22 3.62
CA ASP A 131 4.09 -9.86 3.25
C ASP A 131 5.06 -9.90 2.07
N GLN A 132 5.05 -8.85 1.27
CA GLN A 132 5.78 -8.78 0.01
C GLN A 132 6.41 -7.41 -0.17
N GLU A 133 7.53 -7.38 -0.89
CA GLU A 133 8.21 -6.14 -1.23
C GLU A 133 7.39 -5.36 -2.28
N MET A 134 7.19 -4.08 -2.01
CA MET A 134 6.60 -3.10 -2.91
C MET A 134 7.68 -2.14 -3.38
N HIS A 135 7.56 -1.62 -4.60
CA HIS A 135 8.61 -0.79 -5.20
C HIS A 135 8.04 0.30 -6.11
N THR A 136 8.80 1.39 -6.31
CA THR A 136 8.45 2.47 -7.24
C THR A 136 8.60 2.06 -8.71
N LEU A 137 9.55 1.17 -9.01
CA LEU A 137 9.79 0.59 -10.33
C LEU A 137 10.11 -0.91 -10.16
N SER A 138 9.55 -1.75 -11.02
CA SER A 138 9.82 -3.20 -11.00
C SER A 138 11.32 -3.50 -11.13
N HIS A 139 11.79 -4.60 -10.55
CA HIS A 139 13.19 -5.08 -10.67
C HIS A 139 13.62 -5.52 -12.09
N HIS A 140 12.76 -5.33 -13.09
CA HIS A 140 13.16 -5.50 -14.49
C HIS A 140 13.76 -4.18 -14.98
N ASP A 141 14.82 -4.25 -15.78
CA ASP A 141 15.42 -3.06 -16.38
C ASP A 141 14.31 -2.19 -16.97
N PRO A 142 14.25 -0.89 -16.64
CA PRO A 142 13.23 -0.02 -17.16
C PRO A 142 13.31 -0.04 -18.69
N GLU A 143 12.33 -0.67 -19.33
CA GLU A 143 12.24 -0.64 -20.77
C GLU A 143 11.92 0.79 -21.18
N THR A 144 12.82 1.40 -21.95
CA THR A 144 12.59 2.73 -22.49
C THR A 144 11.45 2.65 -23.51
N GLU A 145 10.30 3.23 -23.18
CA GLU A 145 9.22 3.43 -24.15
C GLU A 145 9.69 4.40 -25.25
N LYS A 146 10.13 3.85 -26.38
CA LYS A 146 10.54 4.64 -27.55
C LYS A 146 9.28 5.25 -28.19
N ASN A 147 9.15 6.58 -28.13
CA ASN A 147 8.04 7.42 -28.61
C ASN A 147 6.86 7.69 -27.63
N ALA A 148 7.08 7.75 -26.31
CA ALA A 148 6.03 8.13 -25.33
C ALA A 148 5.32 9.47 -25.69
N PRO A 149 4.01 9.50 -26.04
CA PRO A 149 3.41 10.67 -26.69
C PRO A 149 2.08 11.19 -26.06
N TRP A 150 1.74 12.44 -26.42
CA TRP A 150 0.44 13.16 -26.37
C TRP A 150 -0.48 13.09 -25.12
N GLY A 151 -0.14 12.33 -24.07
CA GLY A 151 -1.03 12.01 -22.95
C GLY A 151 -1.68 13.22 -22.28
N LEU A 152 -0.95 14.34 -22.12
CA LEU A 152 -1.50 15.59 -21.56
C LEU A 152 -2.61 16.19 -22.45
N ALA A 153 -2.45 16.16 -23.77
CA ALA A 153 -3.50 16.59 -24.68
C ALA A 153 -4.70 15.63 -24.65
N ARG A 154 -4.48 14.31 -24.45
CA ARG A 154 -5.60 13.35 -24.31
C ARG A 154 -6.45 13.66 -23.08
N ILE A 155 -5.81 13.73 -21.92
CA ILE A 155 -6.53 13.85 -20.65
C ILE A 155 -7.26 15.20 -20.52
N SER A 156 -6.90 16.19 -21.36
CA SER A 156 -7.55 17.50 -21.41
C SER A 156 -8.70 17.63 -22.41
N HIS A 157 -8.96 16.64 -23.27
CA HIS A 157 -10.00 16.70 -24.30
C HIS A 157 -10.97 15.51 -24.18
N ARG A 158 -12.28 15.79 -24.11
CA ARG A 158 -13.31 14.73 -24.19
C ARG A 158 -13.42 14.15 -25.60
N ASP A 159 -13.24 14.98 -26.62
CA ASP A 159 -13.26 14.58 -28.03
C ASP A 159 -11.90 13.98 -28.47
N ALA A 160 -11.92 13.20 -29.56
CA ALA A 160 -10.69 12.69 -30.15
C ALA A 160 -9.77 13.83 -30.61
N LEU A 161 -8.46 13.66 -30.44
CA LEU A 161 -7.50 14.69 -30.85
C LEU A 161 -7.38 14.77 -32.37
N SER A 162 -7.17 15.99 -32.83
CA SER A 162 -6.90 16.33 -34.22
C SER A 162 -5.47 16.83 -34.38
N PHE A 163 -5.01 16.96 -35.63
CA PHE A 163 -3.73 17.62 -35.95
C PHE A 163 -3.63 19.07 -35.42
N GLY A 164 -4.74 19.72 -35.04
CA GLY A 164 -4.75 21.05 -34.45
C GLY A 164 -4.76 21.09 -32.91
N THR A 165 -4.97 19.94 -32.24
CA THR A 165 -5.15 19.85 -30.78
C THR A 165 -4.18 18.89 -30.10
N PHE A 166 -3.45 18.05 -30.84
CA PHE A 166 -2.52 17.05 -30.28
C PHE A 166 -1.38 17.61 -29.41
N ASN A 167 -1.07 18.91 -29.53
CA ASN A 167 -0.04 19.60 -28.78
C ASN A 167 -0.57 20.70 -27.84
N LYS A 168 -1.90 20.81 -27.66
CA LYS A 168 -2.52 21.81 -26.78
C LYS A 168 -3.02 21.13 -25.51
N TYR A 169 -2.63 21.68 -24.36
CA TYR A 169 -3.15 21.26 -23.07
C TYR A 169 -4.19 22.27 -22.59
N LEU A 170 -5.46 21.87 -22.60
CA LEU A 170 -6.53 22.65 -21.98
C LEU A 170 -6.57 22.31 -20.50
N TYR A 171 -6.31 23.30 -19.65
CA TYR A 171 -6.33 23.12 -18.20
C TYR A 171 -7.32 24.08 -17.56
N SER A 172 -7.91 23.64 -16.46
CA SER A 172 -8.74 24.51 -15.62
C SER A 172 -7.82 25.27 -14.67
N GLU A 173 -7.91 26.60 -14.65
CA GLU A 173 -7.11 27.44 -13.76
C GLU A 173 -7.39 27.14 -12.27
N ASP A 174 -8.63 26.73 -11.96
CA ASP A 174 -9.13 26.26 -10.67
C ASP A 174 -9.00 24.73 -10.48
N GLY A 175 -8.31 24.04 -11.39
CA GLY A 175 -8.21 22.57 -11.40
C GLY A 175 -7.67 22.00 -10.09
N GLY A 176 -8.49 21.21 -9.40
CA GLY A 176 -8.15 20.59 -8.12
C GLY A 176 -8.39 21.46 -6.89
N GLU A 177 -8.88 22.70 -7.04
CA GLU A 177 -9.18 23.56 -5.89
C GLU A 177 -10.19 22.88 -4.97
N GLY A 178 -9.85 22.80 -3.68
CA GLY A 178 -10.69 22.13 -2.70
C GLY A 178 -10.36 20.65 -2.48
N VAL A 179 -9.51 20.05 -3.32
CA VAL A 179 -9.19 18.62 -3.27
C VAL A 179 -7.86 18.37 -2.56
N ASP A 180 -7.84 17.38 -1.67
CA ASP A 180 -6.62 16.84 -1.08
C ASP A 180 -6.21 15.56 -1.82
N VAL A 181 -4.96 15.47 -2.27
CA VAL A 181 -4.42 14.27 -2.90
C VAL A 181 -3.37 13.64 -1.99
N TYR A 182 -3.70 12.47 -1.45
CA TYR A 182 -2.77 11.66 -0.66
C TYR A 182 -1.85 10.90 -1.61
N VAL A 183 -0.57 11.24 -1.60
CA VAL A 183 0.45 10.58 -2.40
C VAL A 183 1.13 9.54 -1.50
N ILE A 184 0.70 8.29 -1.67
CA ILE A 184 1.16 7.12 -0.93
C ILE A 184 2.37 6.54 -1.67
N ASP A 185 3.57 6.95 -1.28
CA ASP A 185 4.80 6.77 -2.07
C ASP A 185 6.07 6.84 -1.18
N THR A 186 7.21 7.33 -1.70
CA THR A 186 8.47 7.53 -0.98
C THR A 186 8.51 8.78 -0.11
N GLY A 187 7.46 9.61 -0.17
CA GLY A 187 7.38 10.92 0.48
C GLY A 187 7.10 12.04 -0.53
N THR A 188 7.25 13.29 -0.11
CA THR A 188 7.27 14.44 -1.03
C THR A 188 8.18 15.52 -0.46
N ASN A 189 8.97 16.18 -1.29
CA ASN A 189 9.62 17.43 -0.94
C ASN A 189 8.54 18.53 -0.85
N VAL A 190 7.92 18.66 0.31
CA VAL A 190 6.79 19.57 0.54
C VAL A 190 7.18 21.04 0.42
N ASP A 191 8.47 21.35 0.60
CA ASP A 191 9.04 22.69 0.46
C ASP A 191 9.43 23.04 -0.99
N HIS A 192 9.22 22.12 -1.93
CA HIS A 192 9.54 22.36 -3.32
C HIS A 192 8.72 23.55 -3.86
N VAL A 193 9.42 24.53 -4.44
CA VAL A 193 8.85 25.82 -4.88
C VAL A 193 7.66 25.68 -5.84
N ASP A 194 7.60 24.59 -6.60
CA ASP A 194 6.52 24.32 -7.57
C ASP A 194 5.17 23.99 -6.88
N PHE A 195 5.16 23.63 -5.59
CA PHE A 195 3.93 23.41 -4.83
C PHE A 195 3.35 24.70 -4.25
N GLU A 196 4.13 25.78 -4.12
CA GLU A 196 3.69 27.07 -3.57
C GLU A 196 2.97 26.93 -2.20
N GLY A 197 3.49 26.05 -1.33
CA GLY A 197 2.91 25.77 -0.01
C GLY A 197 1.65 24.87 -0.02
N ARG A 198 1.29 24.29 -1.17
CA ARG A 198 0.15 23.36 -1.28
C ARG A 198 0.49 21.91 -0.93
N ALA A 199 1.76 21.57 -0.75
CA ALA A 199 2.19 20.26 -0.27
C ALA A 199 2.44 20.31 1.24
N SER A 200 2.11 19.21 1.93
CA SER A 200 2.30 19.06 3.37
C SER A 200 2.46 17.59 3.74
N TRP A 201 3.15 17.31 4.84
CA TRP A 201 3.28 15.95 5.36
C TRP A 201 1.98 15.45 5.97
N GLY A 202 1.67 14.18 5.70
CA GLY A 202 0.62 13.42 6.37
C GLY A 202 1.22 12.45 7.38
N LYS A 203 1.87 11.39 6.87
CA LYS A 203 2.43 10.33 7.73
C LYS A 203 3.62 9.63 7.09
N THR A 204 4.63 9.33 7.89
CA THR A 204 5.68 8.35 7.58
C THR A 204 5.37 7.04 8.30
N ILE A 205 5.15 5.97 7.51
CA ILE A 205 4.79 4.65 8.00
C ILE A 205 6.02 3.79 8.36
N PRO A 206 7.07 3.71 7.53
CA PRO A 206 8.24 2.91 7.87
C PRO A 206 8.91 3.43 9.14
N GLN A 207 8.99 2.59 10.17
CA GLN A 207 9.61 2.97 11.43
C GLN A 207 11.07 3.37 11.21
N GLY A 208 11.48 4.46 11.88
CA GLY A 208 12.85 4.99 11.84
C GLY A 208 13.15 5.91 10.66
N ASP A 209 12.24 6.05 9.68
CA ASP A 209 12.40 7.01 8.59
C ASP A 209 11.97 8.43 9.04
N ALA A 210 12.60 9.44 8.45
CA ALA A 210 12.22 10.83 8.61
C ALA A 210 11.13 11.24 7.59
N ASP A 211 10.49 12.38 7.86
CA ASP A 211 9.58 13.05 6.94
C ASP A 211 10.38 13.72 5.80
N GLU A 212 10.99 12.89 4.96
CA GLU A 212 11.74 13.28 3.77
C GLU A 212 11.43 12.34 2.58
N ASP A 213 11.52 12.89 1.37
CA ASP A 213 11.54 12.08 0.15
C ASP A 213 12.98 11.81 -0.29
N GLY A 214 13.61 10.82 0.35
CA GLY A 214 14.98 10.43 0.03
C GLY A 214 15.16 9.69 -1.31
N ASN A 215 14.05 9.36 -2.01
CA ASN A 215 14.10 8.70 -3.32
C ASN A 215 13.81 9.68 -4.48
N GLY A 216 12.86 10.60 -4.29
CA GLY A 216 12.43 11.57 -5.28
C GLY A 216 11.23 11.14 -6.14
N HIS A 217 10.86 9.86 -6.13
CA HIS A 217 9.73 9.34 -6.90
C HIS A 217 8.39 9.96 -6.46
N GLY A 218 8.13 10.03 -5.16
CA GLY A 218 6.91 10.63 -4.64
C GLY A 218 6.80 12.13 -4.90
N THR A 219 7.92 12.88 -4.89
CA THR A 219 7.97 14.27 -5.33
C THR A 219 7.65 14.42 -6.81
N HIS A 220 8.18 13.55 -7.67
CA HIS A 220 7.89 13.55 -9.09
C HIS A 220 6.40 13.25 -9.38
N CYS A 221 5.82 12.25 -8.71
CA CYS A 221 4.39 11.94 -8.78
C CYS A 221 3.55 13.14 -8.30
N SER A 222 3.89 13.73 -7.15
CA SER A 222 3.22 14.91 -6.61
C SER A 222 3.28 16.11 -7.55
N GLY A 223 4.42 16.34 -8.21
CA GLY A 223 4.60 17.39 -9.21
C GLY A 223 3.71 17.18 -10.44
N THR A 224 3.54 15.93 -10.87
CA THR A 224 2.62 15.55 -11.96
C THR A 224 1.16 15.78 -11.57
N VAL A 225 0.80 15.50 -10.31
CA VAL A 225 -0.55 15.76 -9.80
C VAL A 225 -0.81 17.26 -9.69
N ALA A 226 -0.01 18.00 -8.92
CA ALA A 226 -0.38 19.33 -8.44
C ALA A 226 0.71 20.40 -8.58
N GLY A 227 1.83 20.12 -9.27
CA GLY A 227 2.88 21.11 -9.52
C GLY A 227 2.35 22.32 -10.29
N LYS A 228 2.80 23.53 -9.95
CA LYS A 228 2.41 24.76 -10.64
C LYS A 228 2.76 24.68 -12.12
N LYS A 229 3.97 24.24 -12.46
CA LYS A 229 4.45 24.24 -13.84
C LYS A 229 3.85 23.09 -14.65
N TYR A 230 3.96 21.86 -14.17
CA TYR A 230 3.61 20.65 -14.95
C TYR A 230 2.41 19.86 -14.40
N GLY A 231 1.87 20.24 -13.25
CA GLY A 231 0.77 19.53 -12.63
C GLY A 231 -0.54 19.62 -13.41
N VAL A 232 -1.33 18.55 -13.32
CA VAL A 232 -2.68 18.45 -13.91
C VAL A 232 -3.70 19.25 -13.09
N ALA A 233 -3.74 19.01 -11.77
CA ALA A 233 -4.62 19.65 -10.79
C ALA A 233 -3.85 20.72 -10.00
N LYS A 234 -3.49 21.81 -10.68
CA LYS A 234 -2.59 22.87 -10.19
C LYS A 234 -3.03 23.61 -8.92
N LYS A 235 -4.26 23.39 -8.42
CA LYS A 235 -4.79 23.97 -7.17
C LYS A 235 -5.09 22.92 -6.10
N ALA A 236 -4.82 21.65 -6.35
CA ALA A 236 -4.92 20.60 -5.35
C ALA A 236 -3.86 20.76 -4.25
N HIS A 237 -4.18 20.23 -3.07
CA HIS A 237 -3.25 20.10 -1.96
C HIS A 237 -2.66 18.70 -1.95
N VAL A 238 -1.34 18.59 -1.87
CA VAL A 238 -0.66 17.29 -1.76
C VAL A 238 -0.46 16.95 -0.28
N LYS A 239 -0.80 15.71 0.08
CA LYS A 239 -0.55 15.12 1.40
C LYS A 239 0.43 13.96 1.22
N ALA A 240 1.65 14.14 1.71
CA ALA A 240 2.69 13.13 1.59
C ALA A 240 2.44 11.98 2.58
N VAL A 241 2.29 10.76 2.09
CA VAL A 241 2.17 9.53 2.88
C VAL A 241 3.31 8.61 2.48
N LYS A 242 4.35 8.53 3.31
CA LYS A 242 5.53 7.73 3.03
C LYS A 242 5.29 6.29 3.46
N VAL A 243 5.32 5.37 2.48
CA VAL A 243 5.21 3.90 2.67
C VAL A 243 6.39 3.16 2.06
N LEU A 244 7.13 3.81 1.16
CA LEU A 244 8.38 3.30 0.59
C LEU A 244 9.57 4.08 1.18
N ARG A 245 10.66 3.38 1.48
CA ARG A 245 11.89 3.96 2.03
C ARG A 245 12.69 4.68 0.94
N SER A 246 13.79 5.33 1.32
CA SER A 246 14.63 6.11 0.39
C SER A 246 15.24 5.29 -0.76
N ASN A 247 15.34 3.97 -0.60
CA ASN A 247 15.72 3.05 -1.67
C ASN A 247 14.60 2.77 -2.69
N GLY A 248 13.41 3.33 -2.51
CA GLY A 248 12.26 3.11 -3.39
C GLY A 248 11.50 1.82 -3.13
N SER A 249 11.83 1.08 -2.06
CA SER A 249 11.15 -0.16 -1.67
C SER A 249 10.47 -0.03 -0.31
N GLY A 250 9.43 -0.82 -0.09
CA GLY A 250 8.70 -0.92 1.17
C GLY A 250 8.00 -2.27 1.28
N SER A 251 7.17 -2.45 2.29
CA SER A 251 6.38 -3.66 2.48
C SER A 251 4.91 -3.42 2.13
N MET A 252 4.20 -4.45 1.66
CA MET A 252 2.75 -4.37 1.47
C MET A 252 2.06 -4.00 2.78
N SER A 253 2.54 -4.51 3.91
CA SER A 253 2.05 -4.12 5.24
C SER A 253 2.15 -2.62 5.52
N ASP A 254 3.22 -1.95 5.07
CA ASP A 254 3.36 -0.49 5.20
C ASP A 254 2.43 0.25 4.21
N VAL A 255 2.24 -0.28 3.00
CA VAL A 255 1.31 0.29 2.00
C VAL A 255 -0.12 0.27 2.52
N VAL A 256 -0.60 -0.87 3.04
CA VAL A 256 -1.94 -1.00 3.64
C VAL A 256 -2.13 -0.01 4.78
N LYS A 257 -1.11 0.19 5.63
CA LYS A 257 -1.16 1.18 6.72
C LYS A 257 -1.24 2.62 6.19
N GLY A 258 -0.56 2.92 5.10
CA GLY A 258 -0.66 4.22 4.43
C GLY A 258 -2.04 4.47 3.80
N VAL A 259 -2.65 3.42 3.23
CA VAL A 259 -4.02 3.49 2.70
C VAL A 259 -5.04 3.74 3.80
N GLU A 260 -4.92 3.02 4.93
CA GLU A 260 -5.75 3.27 6.11
C GLU A 260 -5.62 4.73 6.57
N TYR A 261 -4.40 5.22 6.75
CA TYR A 261 -4.17 6.62 7.16
C TYR A 261 -4.85 7.61 6.19
N ALA A 262 -4.73 7.41 4.88
CA ALA A 262 -5.35 8.28 3.90
C ALA A 262 -6.89 8.24 3.97
N ALA A 263 -7.46 7.05 4.20
CA ALA A 263 -8.90 6.88 4.36
C ALA A 263 -9.42 7.56 5.64
N GLU A 264 -8.74 7.35 6.77
CA GLU A 264 -9.07 7.98 8.06
C GLU A 264 -8.96 9.51 7.98
N ALA A 265 -7.85 10.02 7.44
CA ALA A 265 -7.63 11.45 7.28
C ALA A 265 -8.70 12.09 6.37
N HIS A 266 -9.14 11.40 5.32
CA HIS A 266 -10.26 11.85 4.49
C HIS A 266 -11.56 11.94 5.29
N GLN A 267 -11.90 10.89 6.07
CA GLN A 267 -13.12 10.90 6.90
C GLN A 267 -13.10 12.01 7.94
N GLU A 268 -11.94 12.29 8.53
CA GLU A 268 -11.76 13.42 9.45
C GLU A 268 -12.04 14.76 8.75
N GLN A 269 -11.49 14.99 7.55
CA GLN A 269 -11.76 16.21 6.79
C GLN A 269 -13.24 16.34 6.40
N VAL A 270 -13.90 15.24 6.06
CA VAL A 270 -15.35 15.21 5.79
C VAL A 270 -16.15 15.59 7.04
N ALA A 271 -15.80 15.05 8.21
CA ALA A 271 -16.46 15.38 9.48
C ALA A 271 -16.27 16.86 9.84
N LEU A 272 -15.04 17.37 9.76
CA LEU A 272 -14.72 18.78 10.01
C LEU A 272 -15.46 19.72 9.04
N ALA A 273 -15.56 19.34 7.76
CA ALA A 273 -16.30 20.12 6.77
C ALA A 273 -17.80 20.18 7.09
N LYS A 274 -18.41 19.07 7.53
CA LYS A 274 -19.83 19.02 7.95
C LYS A 274 -20.10 19.89 9.17
N GLU A 275 -19.14 20.00 10.08
CA GLU A 275 -19.23 20.87 11.26
C GLU A 275 -18.89 22.35 10.98
N GLY A 276 -18.49 22.69 9.75
CA GLY A 276 -18.06 24.04 9.39
C GLY A 276 -16.70 24.44 10.00
N LYS A 277 -15.93 23.47 10.51
CA LYS A 277 -14.60 23.65 11.12
C LYS A 277 -13.45 23.29 10.18
N GLY A 278 -13.75 22.62 9.07
CA GLY A 278 -12.77 22.19 8.08
C GLY A 278 -12.29 23.30 7.16
N ARG A 279 -11.33 22.97 6.29
CA ARG A 279 -10.82 23.88 5.26
C ARG A 279 -11.98 24.36 4.37
N LYS A 280 -12.14 25.68 4.25
CA LYS A 280 -13.18 26.28 3.42
C LYS A 280 -13.05 25.78 1.98
N GLY A 281 -14.16 25.29 1.42
CA GLY A 281 -14.18 24.77 0.05
C GLY A 281 -13.56 23.39 -0.11
N PHE A 282 -13.42 22.60 0.95
CA PHE A 282 -13.10 21.17 0.83
C PHE A 282 -14.15 20.47 -0.05
N LYS A 283 -13.69 19.77 -1.09
CA LYS A 283 -14.55 19.07 -2.07
C LYS A 283 -14.38 17.56 -2.04
N GLY A 284 -13.37 17.05 -1.34
CA GLY A 284 -13.07 15.62 -1.25
C GLY A 284 -11.58 15.34 -1.40
N SER A 285 -11.25 14.06 -1.57
CA SER A 285 -9.88 13.60 -1.66
C SER A 285 -9.68 12.57 -2.76
N ALA A 286 -8.44 12.41 -3.20
CA ALA A 286 -7.99 11.30 -4.04
C ALA A 286 -6.74 10.66 -3.43
N ALA A 287 -6.52 9.37 -3.68
CA ALA A 287 -5.29 8.67 -3.31
C ALA A 287 -4.53 8.27 -4.57
N ASN A 288 -3.23 8.52 -4.58
CA ASN A 288 -2.30 8.08 -5.62
C ASN A 288 -1.36 7.02 -5.05
N MET A 289 -1.30 5.85 -5.69
CA MET A 289 -0.42 4.74 -5.36
C MET A 289 0.39 4.35 -6.60
N SER A 290 1.41 5.14 -6.95
CA SER A 290 2.29 4.88 -8.10
C SER A 290 3.36 3.83 -7.74
N LEU A 291 2.92 2.69 -7.22
CA LEU A 291 3.78 1.63 -6.71
C LEU A 291 3.36 0.29 -7.30
N GLY A 292 4.31 -0.63 -7.39
CA GLY A 292 4.13 -1.96 -7.94
C GLY A 292 4.57 -3.05 -6.97
N GLY A 293 3.99 -4.23 -7.15
CA GLY A 293 4.27 -5.43 -6.39
C GLY A 293 3.38 -6.57 -6.89
N GLY A 294 3.38 -7.70 -6.21
CA GLY A 294 2.45 -8.77 -6.53
C GLY A 294 1.02 -8.45 -6.11
N LYS A 295 0.09 -9.27 -6.61
CA LYS A 295 -1.32 -9.21 -6.23
C LYS A 295 -1.46 -9.44 -4.72
N SER A 296 -2.32 -8.67 -4.07
CA SER A 296 -2.55 -8.74 -2.63
C SER A 296 -4.04 -8.68 -2.33
N PRO A 297 -4.64 -9.80 -1.87
CA PRO A 297 -6.04 -9.83 -1.45
C PRO A 297 -6.42 -8.75 -0.44
N ILE A 298 -5.52 -8.35 0.47
CA ILE A 298 -5.83 -7.29 1.45
C ILE A 298 -5.94 -5.90 0.81
N LEU A 299 -5.18 -5.61 -0.25
CA LEU A 299 -5.23 -4.32 -0.93
C LEU A 299 -6.40 -4.21 -1.92
N ASP A 300 -6.88 -5.34 -2.44
CA ASP A 300 -7.95 -5.42 -3.45
C ASP A 300 -9.39 -5.36 -2.86
N GLN A 301 -9.55 -5.17 -1.53
CA GLN A 301 -10.86 -5.20 -0.84
C GLN A 301 -11.70 -3.94 -0.99
#